data_AF-A0A1G3B1X3-F1
#
_entry.id   AF-A0A1G3B1X3-F1
#
_cell.length_a   1.000
_cell.length_b   1.000
_cell.length_c   1.000
_cell.angle_alpha   90.00
_cell.angle_beta   90.00
_cell.angle_gamma   90.00
#
_symmetry.space_group_name_H-M   'P 1'
#
loop_
_entity.id
_entity.type
_entity.pdbx_description
1 polymer ?
#
loop_
_entity_poly.entity_id
_entity_poly.type
_entity_poly.pdbx_seq_one_letter_code
_entity_poly.pdbx_strand_id
1 'polypeptide(L)'
;MKPWLVFSMLTLVLWSVWSPLISLSTQAVKNPFRVMVFESIGFLAALVPLLFFVRLGTEYPSQKADATAFGAGFFAAVGTLTIIYAFKTGGRPEIVAPLVSLSPALTVFWMWCFFGAQLTYVQLLGITLAIVAGLLLAR
;
A
#
# COMPACT_ATOMS: atom_id res chain seq x y z
N MET A 1 19.27 -16.07 -0.98
CA MET A 1 18.23 -15.38 -0.17
C MET A 1 16.89 -16.07 -0.41
N LYS A 2 16.00 -16.13 0.58
CA LYS A 2 14.67 -16.73 0.40
C LYS A 2 13.84 -15.88 -0.60
N PRO A 3 13.11 -16.47 -1.57
CA PRO A 3 12.40 -15.70 -2.61
C PRO A 3 11.47 -14.60 -2.08
N TRP A 4 10.78 -14.85 -0.96
CA TRP A 4 9.88 -13.86 -0.35
C TRP A 4 10.60 -12.58 0.06
N LEU A 5 11.86 -12.65 0.53
CA LEU A 5 12.64 -11.47 0.91
C LEU A 5 12.95 -10.60 -0.31
N VAL A 6 13.27 -11.23 -1.45
CA VAL A 6 13.59 -10.51 -2.69
C VAL A 6 12.37 -9.72 -3.17
N PHE A 7 11.19 -10.35 -3.18
CA PHE A 7 9.96 -9.67 -3.55
C PHE A 7 9.61 -8.54 -2.58
N SER A 8 9.75 -8.74 -1.26
CA SER A 8 9.52 -7.68 -0.28
C SER A 8 10.46 -6.48 -0.46
N MET A 9 11.75 -6.71 -0.72
CA MET A 9 12.70 -5.63 -0.99
C MET A 9 12.38 -4.89 -2.29
N LEU A 10 11.99 -5.62 -3.34
CA LEU A 10 11.56 -5.00 -4.59
C LEU A 10 10.31 -4.13 -4.39
N THR A 11 9.32 -4.64 -3.66
CA THR A 11 8.12 -3.86 -3.29
C THR A 11 8.49 -2.59 -2.53
N LEU A 12 9.40 -2.67 -1.56
CA LEU A 12 9.87 -1.50 -0.81
C LEU A 12 10.43 -0.42 -1.74
N VAL A 13 11.29 -0.80 -2.69
CA VAL A 13 11.87 0.13 -3.66
C VAL A 13 10.79 0.75 -4.55
N LEU A 14 9.91 -0.07 -5.12
CA LEU A 14 8.85 0.40 -6.03
C LEU A 14 7.87 1.36 -5.35
N TRP A 15 7.44 1.04 -4.14
CA TRP A 15 6.53 1.91 -3.37
C TRP A 15 7.20 3.20 -2.90
N SER A 16 8.50 3.15 -2.62
CA SER A 16 9.27 4.36 -2.28
C SER A 16 9.37 5.33 -3.46
N VAL A 17 9.49 4.83 -4.69
CA VAL A 17 9.49 5.66 -5.91
C VAL A 17 8.09 6.16 -6.25
N TRP A 18 7.05 5.37 -5.99
CA TRP A 18 5.66 5.73 -6.26
C TRP A 18 5.21 7.00 -5.52
N SER A 19 5.55 7.14 -4.23
CA SER A 19 5.10 8.27 -3.40
C SER A 19 5.46 9.67 -3.94
N PRO A 20 6.73 9.99 -4.29
CA PRO A 20 7.08 11.28 -4.86
C PRO A 20 6.46 11.49 -6.25
N LEU A 21 6.31 10.46 -7.09
CA LEU A 21 5.67 10.58 -8.40
C LEU A 21 4.18 10.96 -8.29
N ILE A 22 3.45 10.35 -7.36
CA ILE A 22 2.05 10.71 -7.09
C ILE A 22 1.94 12.12 -6.52
N SER A 23 2.85 12.52 -5.63
CA SER A 23 2.84 13.89 -5.10
C SER A 23 3.11 14.93 -6.19
N LEU A 24 4.14 14.73 -7.02
CA LEU A 24 4.49 15.63 -8.12
C LEU A 24 3.35 15.76 -9.13
N SER A 25 2.75 14.63 -9.53
CA SER A 25 1.62 14.63 -10.46
C SER A 25 0.38 15.29 -9.88
N THR A 26 0.13 15.13 -8.57
CA THR A 26 -0.98 15.79 -7.86
C THR A 26 -0.79 17.28 -7.75
N GLN A 27 0.42 17.75 -7.49
CA GLN A 27 0.73 19.19 -7.44
C GLN A 27 0.63 19.83 -8.84
N ALA A 28 0.93 19.07 -9.90
CA ALA A 28 0.88 19.55 -11.28
C ALA A 28 -0.55 19.71 -11.84
N VAL A 29 -1.59 19.21 -11.16
CA VAL A 29 -2.98 19.26 -11.66
C VAL A 29 -3.97 19.77 -10.61
N LYS A 30 -4.96 20.56 -11.03
CA LYS A 30 -6.03 21.03 -10.12
C LYS A 30 -7.00 19.92 -9.72
N ASN A 31 -7.24 18.97 -10.63
CA ASN A 31 -8.22 17.90 -10.43
C ASN A 31 -7.54 16.58 -10.02
N PRO A 32 -7.72 16.09 -8.77
CA PRO A 32 -7.11 14.85 -8.28
C PRO A 32 -7.62 13.61 -9.01
N PHE A 33 -8.85 13.65 -9.55
CA PHE A 33 -9.39 12.53 -10.32
C PHE A 33 -8.57 12.25 -11.58
N ARG A 34 -7.91 13.26 -12.16
CA ARG A 34 -7.02 13.06 -13.30
C ARG A 34 -5.80 12.22 -12.90
N VAL A 35 -5.22 12.47 -11.73
CA VAL A 35 -4.09 11.68 -11.21
C VAL A 35 -4.52 10.24 -11.02
N MET A 36 -5.66 10.02 -10.35
CA MET A 36 -6.18 8.68 -10.09
C MET A 36 -6.47 7.91 -11.39
N VAL A 37 -7.01 8.55 -12.42
CA VAL A 37 -7.24 7.92 -13.72
C VAL A 37 -5.93 7.49 -14.38
N PHE A 38 -4.94 8.38 -14.44
CA PHE A 38 -3.66 8.04 -15.08
C PHE A 38 -2.84 7.02 -14.28
N GLU A 39 -2.91 7.07 -12.95
CA GLU A 39 -2.35 6.03 -12.09
C GLU A 39 -3.03 4.68 -12.35
N SER A 40 -4.36 4.65 -12.44
CA SER A 40 -5.12 3.43 -12.74
C SER A 40 -4.77 2.87 -14.11
N ILE A 41 -4.56 3.74 -15.12
CA ILE A 41 -4.08 3.32 -16.45
C ILE A 41 -2.68 2.69 -16.34
N GLY A 42 -1.77 3.30 -15.59
CA GLY A 42 -0.43 2.73 -15.35
C GLY A 42 -0.48 1.37 -14.65
N PHE A 43 -1.34 1.24 -13.65
CA PHE A 43 -1.58 -0.02 -12.94
C PHE A 43 -2.12 -1.11 -13.88
N LEU A 44 -3.14 -0.78 -14.70
CA LEU A 44 -3.67 -1.71 -15.70
C LEU A 44 -2.62 -2.07 -16.76
N ALA A 45 -1.81 -1.12 -17.21
CA ALA A 45 -0.74 -1.39 -18.18
C ALA A 45 0.29 -2.41 -17.63
N ALA A 46 0.57 -2.38 -16.32
CA ALA A 46 1.44 -3.34 -15.67
C ALA A 46 0.79 -4.73 -15.50
N LEU A 47 -0.52 -4.78 -15.23
CA LEU A 47 -1.22 -6.04 -14.91
C LEU A 47 -1.85 -6.74 -16.12
N VAL A 48 -2.29 -6.02 -17.15
CA VAL A 48 -2.94 -6.59 -18.34
C VAL A 48 -2.09 -7.68 -19.02
N PRO A 49 -0.76 -7.54 -19.18
CA PRO A 49 0.07 -8.62 -19.72
C PRO A 49 -0.06 -9.93 -18.95
N LEU A 50 -0.24 -9.87 -17.62
CA LEU A 50 -0.37 -11.05 -16.77
C LEU A 50 -1.60 -11.88 -17.14
N LEU A 51 -2.67 -11.26 -17.66
CA LEU A 51 -3.87 -11.98 -18.10
C LEU A 51 -3.60 -12.93 -19.29
N PHE A 52 -2.55 -12.67 -20.07
CA PHE A 52 -2.17 -13.49 -21.22
C PHE A 52 -1.15 -14.58 -20.87
N PHE A 53 -0.34 -14.37 -19.82
CA PHE A 53 0.69 -15.31 -19.39
C PHE A 53 0.27 -16.21 -18.22
N VAL A 54 -0.62 -15.71 -17.35
CA VAL A 54 -1.09 -16.44 -16.18
C VAL A 54 -2.35 -17.20 -16.55
N ARG A 55 -2.22 -18.52 -16.66
CA ARG A 55 -3.40 -19.38 -16.57
C ARG A 55 -3.84 -19.35 -15.12
N LEU A 56 -4.99 -18.73 -14.83
CA LEU A 56 -5.65 -18.88 -13.54
C LEU A 56 -5.97 -20.36 -13.38
N GLY A 57 -5.11 -21.09 -12.69
CA GLY A 57 -5.27 -22.52 -12.47
C GLY A 57 -6.62 -22.77 -11.81
N THR A 58 -7.34 -23.78 -12.29
CA THR A 58 -8.66 -24.17 -11.76
C THR A 58 -8.56 -24.90 -10.42
N GLU A 59 -7.37 -24.98 -9.83
CA GLU A 59 -7.13 -25.88 -8.70
C GLU A 59 -7.91 -25.46 -7.45
N TYR A 60 -8.25 -24.17 -7.26
CA TYR A 60 -9.18 -23.74 -6.21
C TYR A 60 -9.91 -22.41 -6.52
N PRO A 61 -11.02 -22.39 -7.29
CA PRO A 61 -11.95 -21.27 -7.26
C PRO A 61 -12.54 -21.18 -5.85
N SER A 62 -11.99 -20.29 -5.04
CA SER A 62 -12.49 -20.00 -3.70
C SER A 62 -13.14 -18.63 -3.72
N GLN A 63 -14.48 -18.61 -3.75
CA GLN A 63 -15.25 -17.36 -3.67
C GLN A 63 -14.80 -16.49 -2.49
N LYS A 64 -14.36 -17.11 -1.39
CA LYS A 64 -13.80 -16.41 -0.23
C LYS A 64 -12.46 -15.75 -0.57
N ALA A 65 -11.54 -16.47 -1.22
CA ALA A 65 -10.26 -15.91 -1.63
C ALA A 65 -10.47 -14.74 -2.61
N ASP A 66 -11.32 -14.93 -3.61
CA ASP A 66 -11.66 -13.91 -4.61
C ASP A 66 -12.28 -12.67 -3.94
N ALA A 67 -13.23 -12.87 -3.02
CA ALA A 67 -13.85 -11.77 -2.27
C ALA A 67 -12.85 -11.02 -1.38
N THR A 68 -11.95 -11.73 -0.70
CA THR A 68 -10.90 -11.09 0.12
C THR A 68 -9.86 -10.36 -0.71
N ALA A 69 -9.47 -10.90 -1.87
CA ALA A 69 -8.57 -10.26 -2.81
C ALA A 69 -9.20 -9.01 -3.44
N PHE A 70 -10.48 -9.09 -3.81
CA PHE A 70 -11.26 -7.93 -4.25
C PHE A 70 -11.32 -6.85 -3.17
N GLY A 71 -11.62 -7.24 -1.92
CA GLY A 71 -11.60 -6.32 -0.78
C GLY A 71 -10.25 -5.63 -0.61
N ALA A 72 -9.14 -6.37 -0.70
CA ALA A 72 -7.81 -5.80 -0.64
C ALA A 72 -7.57 -4.76 -1.77
N GLY A 73 -7.97 -5.07 -3.00
CA GLY A 73 -7.89 -4.15 -4.13
C GLY A 73 -8.74 -2.89 -3.94
N PHE A 74 -9.96 -3.05 -3.42
CA PHE A 74 -10.86 -1.93 -3.12
C PHE A 74 -10.24 -0.97 -2.08
N PHE A 75 -9.76 -1.50 -0.95
CA PHE A 75 -9.12 -0.67 0.07
C PHE A 75 -7.82 -0.03 -0.41
N ALA A 76 -7.05 -0.71 -1.25
CA ALA A 76 -5.87 -0.12 -1.90
C ALA A 76 -6.26 1.08 -2.77
N ALA A 77 -7.27 0.94 -3.64
CA ALA A 77 -7.74 2.02 -4.51
C ALA A 77 -8.29 3.23 -3.72
N VAL A 78 -9.07 2.97 -2.65
CA VAL A 78 -9.57 4.04 -1.77
C VAL A 78 -8.42 4.72 -1.02
N GLY A 79 -7.45 3.95 -0.51
CA GLY A 79 -6.26 4.49 0.15
C GLY A 79 -5.39 5.34 -0.77
N THR A 80 -5.23 4.93 -2.03
CA THR A 80 -4.58 5.74 -3.06
C THR A 80 -5.29 7.08 -3.25
N LEU A 81 -6.62 7.08 -3.36
CA LEU A 81 -7.39 8.32 -3.51
C LEU A 81 -7.22 9.27 -2.31
N THR A 82 -7.19 8.74 -1.09
CA THR A 82 -6.99 9.57 0.11
C THR A 82 -5.58 10.12 0.20
N ILE A 83 -4.55 9.39 -0.26
CA ILE A 83 -3.17 9.88 -0.36
C ILE A 83 -3.06 11.00 -1.41
N ILE A 84 -3.68 10.82 -2.59
CA ILE A 84 -3.75 11.89 -3.59
C ILE A 84 -4.42 13.13 -2.99
N TYR A 85 -5.50 12.97 -2.24
CA TYR A 85 -6.15 14.11 -1.59
C TYR A 85 -5.27 14.76 -0.53
N ALA A 86 -4.52 13.98 0.26
CA ALA A 86 -3.57 14.49 1.24
C ALA A 86 -2.49 15.36 0.57
N PHE A 87 -1.92 14.91 -0.55
CA PHE A 87 -0.98 15.71 -1.34
C PHE A 87 -1.62 16.96 -1.94
N LYS A 88 -2.86 16.85 -2.44
CA LYS A 88 -3.62 17.99 -2.97
C LYS A 88 -3.84 19.07 -1.91
N THR A 89 -4.07 18.67 -0.66
CA THR A 89 -4.27 19.59 0.47
C THR A 89 -2.96 20.15 1.05
N GLY A 90 -1.82 19.96 0.38
CA GLY A 90 -0.53 20.50 0.79
C GLY A 90 0.33 19.54 1.62
N GLY A 91 -0.05 18.26 1.71
CA GLY A 91 0.80 17.23 2.31
C GLY A 91 2.12 17.11 1.56
N ARG A 92 3.24 17.11 2.29
CA ARG A 92 4.57 16.96 1.71
C ARG A 92 4.98 15.48 1.68
N PRO A 93 5.61 14.95 0.61
CA PRO A 93 6.06 13.56 0.53
C PRO A 93 6.84 13.09 1.75
N GLU A 94 7.75 13.92 2.26
CA GLU A 94 8.60 13.64 3.40
C GLU A 94 7.84 13.46 4.72
N ILE A 95 6.59 13.94 4.82
CA ILE A 95 5.71 13.77 5.99
C ILE A 95 4.69 12.66 5.74
N VAL A 96 4.03 12.68 4.57
CA VAL A 96 2.95 11.76 4.23
C VAL A 96 3.48 10.33 4.09
N ALA A 97 4.65 10.13 3.47
CA ALA A 97 5.17 8.79 3.22
C ALA A 97 5.55 8.04 4.51
N PRO A 98 6.25 8.65 5.50
CA PRO A 98 6.49 8.01 6.79
C PRO A 98 5.20 7.72 7.57
N LEU A 99 4.22 8.62 7.53
CA LEU A 99 2.95 8.45 8.24
C LEU A 99 2.15 7.26 7.69
N VAL A 100 2.06 7.13 6.36
CA VAL A 100 1.39 5.98 5.70
C VAL A 100 2.18 4.68 5.89
N SER A 101 3.50 4.78 6.02
CA SER A 101 4.38 3.64 6.31
C SER A 101 4.20 3.07 7.72
N LEU A 102 3.34 3.67 8.56
CA LEU A 102 2.85 3.07 9.81
C LEU A 102 1.77 2.00 9.58
N SER A 103 1.28 1.82 8.35
CA SER A 103 0.29 0.80 8.02
C SER A 103 0.62 -0.62 8.54
N PRO A 104 1.88 -1.12 8.58
CA PRO A 104 2.18 -2.44 9.15
C PRO A 104 1.82 -2.54 10.64
N ALA A 105 1.98 -1.47 11.42
CA ALA A 105 1.57 -1.44 12.82
C ALA A 105 0.06 -1.67 12.96
N LEU A 106 -0.73 -0.99 12.11
CA LEU A 106 -2.18 -1.19 12.06
C LEU A 106 -2.55 -2.58 11.54
N THR A 107 -1.82 -3.13 10.57
CA THR A 107 -2.02 -4.51 10.10
C THR A 107 -1.84 -5.50 11.24
N VAL A 108 -0.79 -5.34 12.04
CA VAL A 108 -0.54 -6.22 13.18
C VAL A 108 -1.63 -6.08 14.24
N PHE A 109 -2.09 -4.85 14.51
CA PHE A 109 -3.22 -4.60 15.38
C PHE A 109 -4.49 -5.33 14.88
N TRP A 110 -4.82 -5.23 13.58
CA TRP A 110 -5.96 -5.92 13.00
C TRP A 110 -5.84 -7.45 13.05
N MET A 111 -4.64 -7.98 12.79
CA MET A 111 -4.35 -9.42 12.89
C MET A 111 -4.55 -9.93 14.33
N TRP A 112 -4.15 -9.14 15.33
CA TRP A 112 -4.39 -9.46 16.73
C TRP A 112 -5.89 -9.41 17.07
N CYS A 113 -6.60 -8.34 16.70
CA CYS A 113 -8.01 -8.16 17.05
C CYS A 113 -8.97 -9.16 16.39
N PHE A 114 -8.75 -9.49 15.10
CA PHE A 114 -9.72 -10.27 14.32
C PHE A 114 -9.26 -11.66 13.93
N PHE A 115 -7.95 -11.91 13.88
CA PHE A 115 -7.40 -13.17 13.40
C PHE A 115 -6.71 -13.98 14.50
N GLY A 116 -6.78 -13.52 15.75
CA GLY A 116 -6.23 -14.22 16.91
C GLY A 116 -4.70 -14.36 16.89
N ALA A 117 -4.01 -13.50 16.14
CA ALA A 117 -2.56 -13.55 16.04
C ALA A 117 -1.92 -13.27 17.40
N GLN A 118 -1.09 -14.17 17.92
CA GLN A 118 -0.36 -13.93 19.15
C GLN A 118 0.88 -13.07 18.88
N LEU A 119 0.94 -11.90 19.53
CA LEU A 119 2.05 -10.97 19.40
C LEU A 119 3.12 -11.26 20.44
N THR A 120 4.35 -11.37 19.95
CA THR A 120 5.52 -11.42 20.84
C THR A 120 5.83 -10.02 21.38
N TYR A 121 6.45 -9.94 22.55
CA TYR A 121 6.91 -8.66 23.12
C TYR A 121 7.86 -7.90 22.19
N VAL A 122 8.65 -8.60 21.38
CA VAL A 122 9.57 -8.00 20.39
C VAL A 122 8.80 -7.33 19.25
N GLN A 123 7.72 -7.96 18.75
CA GLN A 123 6.87 -7.35 17.72
C GLN A 123 6.17 -6.11 18.24
N LEU A 124 5.69 -6.14 19.49
CA LEU A 124 5.07 -4.99 20.12
C LEU A 124 6.05 -3.82 20.23
N LEU A 125 7.28 -4.08 20.69
CA LEU A 125 8.35 -3.08 20.76
C LEU A 125 8.66 -2.49 19.37
N GLY A 126 8.78 -3.35 18.35
CA GLY A 126 9.01 -2.91 16.96
C GLY A 126 7.90 -2.00 16.43
N ILE A 127 6.64 -2.32 16.74
CA ILE A 127 5.48 -1.50 16.38
C ILE A 127 5.53 -0.15 17.09
N THR A 128 5.78 -0.14 18.40
CA THR A 128 5.89 1.11 19.17
C THR A 128 7.01 1.99 18.63
N LEU A 129 8.19 1.43 18.36
CA LEU A 129 9.30 2.15 17.76
C LEU A 129 8.97 2.69 16.35
N ALA A 130 8.30 1.90 15.51
CA ALA A 130 7.87 2.34 14.19
C ALA A 130 6.90 3.53 14.29
N ILE A 131 5.90 3.45 15.17
CA ILE A 131 4.95 4.55 15.43
C ILE A 131 5.67 5.80 15.88
N VAL A 132 6.58 5.69 16.87
CA VAL A 132 7.37 6.82 17.36
C VAL A 132 8.21 7.43 16.23
N ALA A 133 8.89 6.61 15.44
CA ALA A 133 9.68 7.08 14.30
C ALA A 133 8.81 7.80 13.26
N GLY A 134 7.64 7.27 12.92
CA GLY A 134 6.71 7.92 12.00
C GLY A 134 6.17 9.25 12.54
N LEU A 135 5.87 9.34 13.84
CA LEU A 135 5.44 10.59 14.48
C LEU A 135 6.55 11.64 14.52
N LEU A 136 7.81 11.22 14.69
CA LEU A 136 8.96 12.13 14.65
C LEU A 136 9.24 12.64 13.24
N LEU A 137 9.11 11.78 12.22
CA LEU A 137 9.26 12.18 10.82
C LEU A 137 8.11 13.07 10.32
N ALA A 138 6.95 13.01 10.96
CA ALA A 138 5.79 13.82 10.61
C ALA A 138 5.80 15.25 11.21
N ARG A 139 6.81 15.62 12.01
CA ARG A 139 7.00 16.96 12.58
C ARG A 139 7.96 17.78 11.73
#